data_AF-A0A8X6S7S8-F1
#
_entry.id   AF-A0A8X6S7S8-F1
#
_cell.length_a   1.000
_cell.length_b   1.000
_cell.length_c   1.000
_cell.angle_alpha   90.00
_cell.angle_beta   90.00
_cell.angle_gamma   90.00
#
_symmetry.space_group_name_H-M   'P 1'
#
loop_
_entity.id
_entity.type
_entity.pdbx_description
1 polymer ?
#
loop_
_entity_poly.entity_id
_entity_poly.type
_entity_poly.pdbx_seq_one_letter_code
_entity_poly.pdbx_strand_id
1 'polypeptide(L)'
;MPHSRSWAHYEELSEFERGRIVGTKEAGPQPGVMVRDAIYLDNWTSLVVIRGTLTAQWYVNHILRTVLLQFLLQYLGLVFQQDNARPHTARVIMNFLTASQTLSWPARSPDLFPVVHVWDIMGRRLHLPGNIDDLARQLEKVWQEIPQETVSVLYYSMPRRVAACIQAKGGSTPY
;
A
#
# COMPACT_ATOMS: atom_id res chain seq x y z
N MET A 1 -46.37 -5.53 9.41
CA MET A 1 -44.98 -5.16 9.14
C MET A 1 -44.26 -6.38 8.58
N PRO A 2 -43.82 -6.40 7.32
CA PRO A 2 -43.11 -7.55 6.80
C PRO A 2 -41.60 -7.40 7.00
N HIS A 3 -41.02 -8.47 7.49
CA HIS A 3 -39.60 -8.76 7.49
C HIS A 3 -39.02 -8.64 6.07
N SER A 4 -37.94 -7.88 5.91
CA SER A 4 -36.97 -8.14 4.84
C SER A 4 -35.63 -8.39 5.49
N ARG A 5 -35.12 -9.62 5.29
CA ARG A 5 -33.78 -10.03 5.67
C ARG A 5 -32.81 -9.22 4.81
N SER A 6 -32.03 -8.32 5.42
CA SER A 6 -30.96 -7.64 4.70
C SER A 6 -29.78 -8.60 4.54
N TRP A 7 -29.44 -8.83 3.28
CA TRP A 7 -28.24 -9.49 2.79
C TRP A 7 -27.01 -9.16 3.66
N ALA A 8 -26.42 -10.20 4.25
CA ALA A 8 -25.08 -10.13 4.82
C ALA A 8 -24.09 -9.94 3.67
N HIS A 9 -23.77 -8.68 3.35
CA HIS A 9 -22.69 -8.33 2.46
C HIS A 9 -21.36 -8.51 3.20
N TYR A 10 -20.61 -9.52 2.77
CA TYR A 10 -19.25 -9.85 3.21
C TYR A 10 -18.23 -8.84 2.66
N GLU A 11 -18.38 -7.55 2.94
CA GLU A 11 -17.61 -6.46 2.30
C GLU A 11 -16.39 -5.94 3.11
N GLU A 12 -16.20 -6.33 4.37
CA GLU A 12 -15.24 -5.63 5.25
C GLU A 12 -13.94 -6.39 5.58
N LEU A 13 -13.23 -6.88 4.56
CA LEU A 13 -11.80 -7.26 4.74
C LEU A 13 -10.84 -6.51 3.80
N SER A 14 -11.35 -5.64 2.90
CA SER A 14 -10.58 -5.22 1.73
C SER A 14 -10.52 -3.72 1.44
N GLU A 15 -10.93 -2.83 2.36
CA GLU A 15 -10.75 -1.39 2.08
C GLU A 15 -9.29 -0.97 2.36
N PHE A 16 -8.48 -1.02 1.30
CA PHE A 16 -7.08 -0.65 1.30
C PHE A 16 -6.89 0.86 1.11
N GLU A 17 -7.22 1.64 2.15
CA GLU A 17 -6.92 3.07 2.14
C GLU A 17 -5.55 3.35 2.76
N ARG A 18 -4.63 3.93 1.98
CA ARG A 18 -3.33 4.44 2.46
C ARG A 18 -2.48 3.39 3.20
N GLY A 19 -2.54 2.13 2.73
CA GLY A 19 -1.85 0.99 3.32
C GLY A 19 -2.42 0.53 4.67
N ARG A 20 -3.68 0.85 4.98
CA ARG A 20 -4.39 0.26 6.13
C ARG A 20 -5.19 -0.95 5.67
N ILE A 21 -5.14 -2.01 6.46
CA ILE A 21 -5.86 -3.27 6.25
C ILE A 21 -6.74 -3.50 7.48
N VAL A 22 -8.04 -3.63 7.27
CA VAL A 22 -9.01 -3.66 8.36
C VAL A 22 -9.47 -5.11 8.61
N GLY A 23 -9.53 -5.52 9.88
CA GLY A 23 -10.12 -6.80 10.29
C GLY A 23 -11.53 -6.60 10.85
N THR A 24 -12.43 -7.54 10.58
CA THR A 24 -13.84 -7.47 11.03
C THR A 24 -13.98 -7.66 12.54
N LYS A 25 -14.89 -6.90 13.17
CA LYS A 25 -15.50 -7.25 14.47
C LYS A 25 -16.96 -6.77 14.51
N GLU A 26 -17.86 -7.56 15.09
CA GLU A 26 -19.21 -7.09 15.43
C GLU A 26 -19.15 -6.02 16.53
N ALA A 27 -19.79 -4.88 16.26
CA ALA A 27 -20.05 -3.73 17.14
C ALA A 27 -18.82 -3.03 17.76
N GLY A 28 -18.24 -2.08 17.01
CA GLY A 28 -17.23 -1.10 17.49
C GLY A 28 -16.34 -0.58 16.35
N PRO A 29 -15.48 0.45 16.57
CA PRO A 29 -14.48 0.84 15.58
C PRO A 29 -13.61 -0.36 15.22
N GLN A 30 -13.51 -0.68 13.92
CA GLN A 30 -12.82 -1.90 13.48
C GLN A 30 -11.31 -1.81 13.76
N PRO A 31 -10.74 -2.80 14.48
CA PRO A 31 -9.30 -2.90 14.64
C PRO A 31 -8.68 -3.22 13.28
N GLY A 32 -7.75 -2.39 12.84
CA GLY A 32 -7.01 -2.59 11.59
C GLY A 32 -5.51 -2.46 11.82
N VAL A 33 -4.73 -3.11 10.96
CA VAL A 33 -3.28 -3.02 10.91
C VAL A 33 -2.91 -2.06 9.79
N MET A 34 -2.00 -1.13 10.04
CA MET A 34 -1.40 -0.34 8.97
C MET A 34 -0.08 -1.02 8.56
N VAL A 35 0.14 -1.15 7.25
CA VAL A 35 1.35 -1.73 6.68
C VAL A 35 2.01 -0.77 5.69
N ARG A 36 3.32 -0.92 5.50
CA ARG A 36 4.08 -0.25 4.46
C ARG A 36 4.99 -1.25 3.77
N ASP A 37 5.12 -1.09 2.47
CA ASP A 37 5.92 -1.92 1.60
C ASP A 37 6.26 -1.13 0.33
N ALA A 38 7.12 -1.70 -0.49
CA ALA A 38 7.42 -1.18 -1.81
C ALA A 38 7.73 -2.35 -2.77
N ILE A 39 7.40 -2.14 -4.04
CA ILE A 39 7.83 -2.99 -5.15
C ILE A 39 8.87 -2.23 -5.97
N TYR A 40 9.88 -2.93 -6.49
CA TYR A 40 10.97 -2.36 -7.29
C TYR A 40 11.59 -3.46 -8.16
N LEU A 41 12.01 -3.15 -9.40
CA LEU A 41 12.84 -4.02 -10.27
C LEU A 41 12.60 -5.54 -10.10
N ASP A 42 11.39 -6.01 -10.42
CA ASP A 42 11.01 -7.43 -10.23
C ASP A 42 11.25 -7.97 -8.81
N ASN A 43 10.98 -7.17 -7.79
CA ASN A 43 11.18 -7.54 -6.39
C ASN A 43 10.34 -6.63 -5.48
N TRP A 44 10.39 -6.89 -4.17
CA TRP A 44 9.66 -6.15 -3.17
C TRP A 44 10.39 -6.12 -1.83
N THR A 45 10.07 -5.13 -1.02
CA THR A 45 10.64 -4.97 0.32
C THR A 45 9.92 -5.87 1.31
N SER A 46 10.50 -6.12 2.48
CA SER A 46 9.74 -6.66 3.60
C SER A 46 8.53 -5.78 3.93
N LEU A 47 7.42 -6.41 4.33
CA LEU A 47 6.23 -5.73 4.82
C LEU A 47 6.52 -5.16 6.22
N VAL A 48 6.28 -3.86 6.41
CA VAL A 48 6.48 -3.17 7.68
C VAL A 48 5.14 -2.93 8.35
N VAL A 49 4.89 -3.63 9.45
CA VAL A 49 3.69 -3.46 10.28
C VAL A 49 3.85 -2.23 11.18
N ILE A 50 2.93 -1.28 11.04
CA ILE A 50 2.89 -0.04 11.82
C ILE A 50 1.94 -0.24 13.01
N ARG A 51 2.52 -0.28 14.21
CA ARG A 51 1.77 -0.29 15.47
C ARG A 51 1.56 1.15 15.94
N GLY A 52 0.34 1.65 15.78
CA GLY A 52 -0.04 3.01 16.18
C GLY A 52 -0.14 4.00 15.01
N THR A 53 0.09 5.28 15.27
CA THR A 53 -0.10 6.35 14.29
C THR A 53 1.16 6.57 13.45
N LEU A 54 1.01 6.52 12.12
CA LEU A 54 2.07 6.92 11.20
C LEU A 54 2.31 8.43 11.27
N THR A 55 3.43 8.82 11.88
CA THR A 55 3.92 10.21 11.87
C THR A 55 5.02 10.38 10.83
N ALA A 56 5.28 11.63 10.41
CA ALA A 56 6.36 11.92 9.48
C ALA A 56 7.74 11.49 10.01
N GLN A 57 8.00 11.70 11.31
CA GLN A 57 9.26 11.29 11.92
C GLN A 57 9.40 9.76 11.99
N TRP A 58 8.30 9.06 12.30
CA TRP A 58 8.29 7.60 12.28
C TRP A 58 8.62 7.08 10.88
N TYR A 59 8.01 7.66 9.84
CA TYR A 59 8.26 7.28 8.45
C TYR A 59 9.72 7.49 8.05
N VAL A 60 10.34 8.63 8.44
CA VAL A 60 11.77 8.86 8.23
C VAL A 60 12.62 7.78 8.88
N ASN A 61 12.36 7.49 10.15
CA ASN A 61 13.19 6.59 10.95
C ASN A 61 13.08 5.12 10.53
N HIS A 62 11.87 4.68 10.16
CA HIS A 62 11.57 3.26 9.99
C HIS A 62 11.32 2.83 8.53
N ILE A 63 11.11 3.78 7.60
CA ILE A 63 10.95 3.49 6.18
C ILE A 63 12.08 4.14 5.37
N LEU A 64 12.23 5.47 5.44
CA LEU A 64 13.18 6.15 4.54
C LEU A 64 14.64 5.84 4.87
N ARG A 65 15.01 5.82 6.16
CA ARG A 65 16.40 5.54 6.59
C ARG A 65 16.79 4.07 6.46
N THR A 66 15.85 3.16 6.66
CA THR A 66 16.11 1.71 6.74
C THR A 66 15.91 1.02 5.40
N VAL A 67 14.89 1.42 4.65
CA VAL A 67 14.53 0.83 3.36
C VAL A 67 15.13 1.67 2.25
N LEU A 68 14.66 2.91 2.06
CA LEU A 68 15.05 3.72 0.90
C LEU A 68 16.56 3.97 0.81
N LEU A 69 17.22 4.31 1.92
CA LEU A 69 18.68 4.55 1.91
C LEU A 69 19.47 3.31 1.47
N GLN A 70 19.05 2.11 1.91
CA GLN A 70 19.67 0.86 1.50
C GLN A 70 19.56 0.67 -0.03
N PHE A 71 18.39 1.01 -0.61
CA PHE A 71 18.19 0.97 -2.06
C PHE A 71 19.04 1.97 -2.82
N LEU A 72 19.09 3.22 -2.36
CA LEU A 72 19.87 4.27 -3.02
C LEU A 72 21.38 3.97 -3.00
N LEU A 73 21.88 3.24 -2.00
CA LEU A 73 23.27 2.78 -1.96
C LEU A 73 23.55 1.61 -2.92
N GLN A 74 22.55 0.78 -3.21
CA GLN A 74 22.70 -0.42 -4.05
C GLN A 74 22.44 -0.15 -5.53
N TYR A 75 21.55 0.79 -5.85
CA TYR A 75 21.08 1.02 -7.21
C TYR A 75 21.16 2.51 -7.56
N LEU A 76 21.85 2.82 -8.67
CA LEU A 76 21.97 4.18 -9.18
C LEU A 76 20.75 4.53 -10.06
N GLY A 77 20.30 5.78 -9.96
CA GLY A 77 19.24 6.31 -10.84
C GLY A 77 17.81 5.90 -10.48
N LEU A 78 17.58 5.39 -9.26
CA LEU A 78 16.22 5.10 -8.79
C LEU A 78 15.41 6.39 -8.61
N VAL A 79 14.14 6.33 -9.00
CA VAL A 79 13.14 7.36 -8.73
C VAL A 79 12.21 6.83 -7.62
N PHE A 80 12.16 7.54 -6.50
CA PHE A 80 11.30 7.17 -5.39
C PHE A 80 9.87 7.67 -5.62
N GLN A 81 8.90 6.77 -5.47
CA GLN A 81 7.48 7.04 -5.60
C GLN A 81 6.80 6.90 -4.24
N GLN A 82 6.02 7.92 -3.84
CA GLN A 82 5.12 7.88 -2.69
C GLN A 82 3.88 8.74 -2.98
N ASP A 83 2.78 8.48 -2.26
CA ASP A 83 1.60 9.33 -2.35
C ASP A 83 1.77 10.66 -1.58
N ASN A 84 0.80 11.56 -1.73
CA ASN A 84 0.80 12.86 -1.05
C ASN A 84 0.08 12.82 0.32
N ALA A 85 0.12 11.69 1.05
CA ALA A 85 -0.46 11.65 2.39
C ALA A 85 0.20 12.70 3.31
N ARG A 86 -0.54 13.23 4.28
CA ARG A 86 -0.07 14.32 5.16
C ARG A 86 1.30 14.07 5.80
N PRO A 87 1.61 12.85 6.31
CA PRO A 87 2.96 12.59 6.82
C PRO A 87 4.01 12.76 5.73
N HIS A 88 3.77 12.24 4.52
CA HIS A 88 4.70 12.16 3.38
C HIS A 88 5.09 13.52 2.79
N THR A 89 4.26 14.54 2.96
CA THR A 89 4.51 15.92 2.50
C THR A 89 5.06 16.83 3.60
N ALA A 90 5.30 16.31 4.80
CA ALA A 90 5.86 17.08 5.90
C ALA A 90 7.30 17.54 5.60
N ARG A 91 7.67 18.72 6.10
CA ARG A 91 8.99 19.33 5.88
C ARG A 91 10.17 18.40 6.19
N VAL A 92 10.06 17.57 7.23
CA VAL A 92 11.12 16.62 7.62
C VAL A 92 11.37 15.56 6.53
N ILE A 93 10.33 15.12 5.82
CA ILE A 93 10.44 14.16 4.71
C ILE A 93 10.96 14.86 3.47
N MET A 94 10.42 16.03 3.14
CA MET A 94 10.90 16.81 2.00
C MET A 94 12.40 17.11 2.13
N ASN A 95 12.86 17.50 3.32
CA ASN A 95 14.27 17.71 3.60
C ASN A 95 15.10 16.42 3.44
N PHE A 96 14.58 15.28 3.92
CA PHE A 96 15.26 13.99 3.79
C PHE A 96 15.43 13.56 2.32
N LEU A 97 14.40 13.80 1.51
CA LEU A 97 14.37 13.40 0.09
C LEU A 97 15.05 14.40 -0.85
N THR A 98 15.59 15.52 -0.36
CA THR A 98 16.24 16.56 -1.19
C THR A 98 17.33 16.00 -2.12
N ALA A 99 18.07 14.98 -1.67
CA ALA A 99 19.14 14.35 -2.45
C ALA A 99 18.65 13.17 -3.31
N SER A 100 17.37 12.84 -3.28
CA SER A 100 16.77 11.71 -4.01
C SER A 100 15.90 12.21 -5.15
N GLN A 101 15.90 11.49 -6.27
CA GLN A 101 14.89 11.73 -7.31
C GLN A 101 13.54 11.21 -6.81
N THR A 102 12.51 12.05 -6.87
CA THR A 102 11.15 11.71 -6.46
C THR A 102 10.18 11.92 -7.61
N LEU A 103 9.19 11.03 -7.72
CA LEU A 103 8.14 11.16 -8.71
C LEU A 103 7.00 12.02 -8.16
N SER A 104 6.65 13.10 -8.87
CA SER A 104 5.46 13.88 -8.58
C SER A 104 4.21 13.01 -8.70
N TRP A 105 3.41 12.94 -7.64
CA TRP A 105 2.24 12.08 -7.59
C TRP A 105 0.93 12.88 -7.75
N PRO A 106 0.00 12.47 -8.63
CA PRO A 106 -1.33 13.08 -8.70
C PRO A 106 -2.20 12.69 -7.50
N ALA A 107 -3.07 13.61 -7.05
CA ALA A 107 -3.99 13.35 -5.96
C ALA A 107 -5.07 12.35 -6.38
N ARG A 108 -5.42 11.41 -5.48
CA ARG A 108 -6.50 10.42 -5.68
C ARG A 108 -6.30 9.51 -6.90
N SER A 109 -5.07 9.08 -7.16
CA SER A 109 -4.75 8.16 -8.27
C SER A 109 -4.25 6.80 -7.77
N PRO A 110 -5.07 6.02 -7.04
CA PRO A 110 -4.68 4.67 -6.59
C PRO A 110 -4.47 3.70 -7.77
N ASP A 111 -5.15 3.95 -8.89
CA ASP A 111 -5.06 3.21 -10.14
C ASP A 111 -3.66 3.26 -10.78
N LEU A 112 -2.91 4.33 -10.50
CA LEU A 112 -1.51 4.46 -10.87
C LEU A 112 -0.55 3.78 -9.88
N PHE A 113 -1.01 3.34 -8.71
CA PHE A 113 -0.18 2.75 -7.64
C PHE A 113 -0.27 1.21 -7.69
N PRO A 114 0.63 0.49 -8.40
CA PRO A 114 0.42 -0.93 -8.71
C PRO A 114 0.36 -1.82 -7.47
N VAL A 115 0.98 -1.38 -6.39
CA VAL A 115 1.00 -2.11 -5.12
C VAL A 115 -0.38 -2.23 -4.46
N VAL A 116 -1.34 -1.36 -4.81
CA VAL A 116 -2.75 -1.50 -4.40
C VAL A 116 -3.32 -2.83 -4.85
N HIS A 117 -2.92 -3.34 -6.02
CA HIS A 117 -3.35 -4.65 -6.49
C HIS A 117 -2.69 -5.80 -5.74
N VAL A 118 -1.45 -5.63 -5.26
CA VAL A 118 -0.85 -6.64 -4.37
C VAL A 118 -1.64 -6.70 -3.08
N TRP A 119 -2.03 -5.55 -2.54
CA TRP A 119 -2.86 -5.49 -1.34
C TRP A 119 -4.24 -6.15 -1.54
N ASP A 120 -4.93 -5.91 -2.66
CA ASP A 120 -6.17 -6.62 -2.99
C ASP A 120 -5.99 -8.15 -3.06
N ILE A 121 -4.92 -8.63 -3.69
CA ILE A 121 -4.57 -10.06 -3.70
C ILE A 121 -4.34 -10.57 -2.27
N MET A 122 -3.65 -9.80 -1.44
CA MET A 122 -3.42 -10.17 -0.05
C MET A 122 -4.73 -10.28 0.71
N GLY A 123 -5.60 -9.27 0.62
CA GLY A 123 -6.90 -9.23 1.31
C GLY A 123 -7.77 -10.45 1.01
N ARG A 124 -7.82 -10.88 -0.26
CA ARG A 124 -8.57 -12.07 -0.69
C ARG A 124 -8.01 -13.39 -0.15
N ARG A 125 -6.72 -13.42 0.24
CA ARG A 125 -6.06 -14.59 0.81
C ARG A 125 -6.09 -14.62 2.35
N LEU A 126 -6.53 -13.53 3.00
CA LEU A 126 -6.65 -13.50 4.45
C LEU A 126 -7.84 -14.35 4.91
N HIS A 127 -7.66 -14.99 6.06
CA HIS A 127 -8.75 -15.59 6.81
C HIS A 127 -9.19 -14.64 7.93
N LEU A 128 -10.35 -14.93 8.53
CA LEU A 128 -10.82 -14.18 9.69
C LEU A 128 -9.77 -14.22 10.81
N PRO A 129 -9.16 -13.09 11.17
CA PRO A 129 -8.09 -13.08 12.16
C PRO A 129 -8.66 -13.14 13.57
N GLY A 130 -8.00 -13.89 14.46
CA GLY A 130 -8.40 -13.96 15.87
C GLY A 130 -8.08 -12.70 16.67
N ASN A 131 -7.05 -11.95 16.26
CA ASN A 131 -6.64 -10.67 16.84
C ASN A 131 -5.71 -9.90 15.87
N ILE A 132 -5.24 -8.73 16.28
CA ILE A 132 -4.36 -7.86 15.47
C ILE A 132 -3.01 -8.52 15.15
N ASP A 133 -2.43 -9.27 16.09
CA ASP A 133 -1.15 -9.97 15.86
C ASP A 133 -1.33 -11.14 14.90
N ASP A 134 -2.48 -11.81 14.95
CA ASP A 134 -2.84 -12.84 13.98
C ASP A 134 -3.00 -12.24 12.57
N LEU A 135 -3.70 -11.12 12.44
CA LEU A 135 -3.81 -10.39 11.17
C LEU A 135 -2.43 -10.00 10.61
N ALA A 136 -1.55 -9.45 11.45
CA ALA A 136 -0.18 -9.08 11.04
C ALA A 136 0.62 -10.29 10.53
N ARG A 137 0.57 -11.43 11.24
CA ARG A 137 1.24 -12.67 10.81
C ARG A 137 0.68 -13.23 9.51
N GLN A 138 -0.65 -13.20 9.34
CA GLN A 138 -1.29 -13.62 8.09
C GLN A 138 -0.83 -12.74 6.92
N LEU A 139 -0.78 -11.42 7.12
CA LEU A 139 -0.31 -10.47 6.12
C LEU A 139 1.14 -10.70 5.72
N GLU A 140 2.05 -10.85 6.69
CA GLU A 140 3.45 -11.16 6.43
C GLU A 140 3.62 -12.47 5.65
N LYS A 141 2.88 -13.52 6.05
CA LYS A 141 2.91 -14.81 5.34
C LYS A 141 2.45 -14.66 3.89
N VAL A 142 1.28 -14.04 3.68
CA VAL A 142 0.72 -13.89 2.34
C VAL A 142 1.62 -13.03 1.46
N TRP A 143 2.25 -11.99 2.00
CA TRP A 143 3.22 -11.15 1.29
C TRP A 143 4.42 -11.95 0.77
N GLN A 144 4.97 -12.85 1.59
CA GLN A 144 6.10 -13.71 1.18
C GLN A 144 5.69 -14.78 0.16
N GLU A 145 4.41 -15.16 0.12
CA GLU A 145 3.85 -16.15 -0.80
C GLU A 145 3.30 -15.52 -2.10
N ILE A 146 3.48 -14.21 -2.31
CA ILE A 146 3.13 -13.59 -3.58
C ILE A 146 4.09 -14.12 -4.67
N PRO A 147 3.57 -14.69 -5.77
CA PRO A 147 4.42 -15.16 -6.85
C PRO A 147 5.19 -14.00 -7.49
N GLN A 148 6.47 -14.22 -7.77
CA GLN A 148 7.35 -13.24 -8.41
C GLN A 148 6.74 -12.65 -9.70
N GLU A 149 6.12 -13.50 -10.52
CA GLU A 149 5.42 -13.10 -11.73
C GLU A 149 4.35 -12.04 -11.49
N THR A 150 3.66 -12.09 -10.34
CA THR A 150 2.63 -11.09 -9.98
C THR A 150 3.25 -9.71 -9.85
N VAL A 151 4.38 -9.60 -9.15
CA VAL A 151 5.07 -8.31 -8.96
C VAL A 151 5.64 -7.78 -10.27
N SER A 152 6.23 -8.65 -11.08
CA SER A 152 6.74 -8.28 -12.41
C SER A 152 5.63 -7.74 -13.31
N VAL A 153 4.50 -8.45 -13.42
CA VAL A 153 3.36 -8.01 -14.23
C VAL A 153 2.84 -6.65 -13.78
N LEU A 154 2.75 -6.41 -12.46
CA LEU A 154 2.30 -5.14 -11.92
C LEU A 154 3.31 -4.01 -12.19
N TYR A 155 4.59 -4.25 -11.97
CA TYR A 155 5.64 -3.27 -12.23
C TYR A 155 5.66 -2.86 -13.72
N TYR A 156 5.69 -3.83 -14.63
CA TYR A 156 5.70 -3.59 -16.07
C TYR A 156 4.35 -3.10 -16.64
N SER A 157 3.28 -3.09 -15.84
CA SER A 157 2.00 -2.50 -16.26
C SER A 157 1.98 -0.96 -16.21
N MET A 158 2.94 -0.31 -15.55
CA MET A 158 2.97 1.14 -15.36
C MET A 158 2.79 1.97 -16.65
N PRO A 159 3.50 1.69 -17.76
CA PRO A 159 3.29 2.43 -19.00
C PRO A 159 1.85 2.37 -19.52
N ARG A 160 1.18 1.21 -19.37
CA ARG A 160 -0.22 1.04 -19.78
C ARG A 160 -1.19 1.78 -18.87
N ARG A 161 -0.94 1.80 -17.55
CA ARG A 161 -1.73 2.57 -16.58
C ARG A 161 -1.67 4.06 -16.85
N VAL A 162 -0.46 4.58 -17.07
CA VAL A 162 -0.23 5.98 -17.41
C VAL A 162 -0.93 6.34 -18.73
N ALA A 163 -0.82 5.49 -19.76
CA ALA A 163 -1.51 5.70 -21.03
C ALA A 163 -3.04 5.74 -20.86
N ALA A 164 -3.61 4.83 -20.05
CA ALA A 164 -5.03 4.82 -19.74
C ALA A 164 -5.47 6.09 -19.00
N CYS A 165 -4.66 6.57 -18.05
CA CYS A 165 -4.94 7.81 -17.31
C CYS A 165 -4.93 9.03 -18.25
N ILE A 166 -3.95 9.10 -19.16
CA ILE A 166 -3.88 10.15 -20.18
C ILE A 166 -5.10 10.10 -21.10
N GLN A 167 -5.49 8.91 -21.56
CA GLN A 167 -6.68 8.72 -22.41
C GLN A 167 -7.96 9.13 -21.68
N ALA A 168 -8.05 8.83 -20.39
CA ALA A 168 -9.13 9.27 -19.50
C ALA A 168 -9.04 10.76 -19.11
N LYS A 169 -8.04 11.51 -19.60
CA LYS A 169 -7.79 12.92 -19.27
C LYS A 169 -7.66 13.16 -17.76
N GLY A 170 -6.99 12.25 -17.06
CA GLY A 170 -6.85 12.28 -15.60
C GLY A 170 -8.05 11.72 -14.83
N GLY A 171 -9.05 11.16 -15.51
CA GLY A 171 -10.14 10.41 -14.89
C GLY A 171 -9.70 9.02 -14.39
N SER A 172 -10.62 8.37 -13.68
CA SER A 172 -10.43 6.99 -13.19
C SER A 172 -10.22 6.02 -14.36
N THR A 173 -9.28 5.09 -14.17
CA THR A 173 -9.00 4.03 -15.14
C THR A 173 -9.58 2.67 -14.68
N PRO A 174 -9.59 1.64 -15.54
CA PRO A 174 -10.01 0.28 -15.16
C PRO A 174 -9.04 -0.45 -14.22
N TYR A 175 -7.92 0.18 -13.87
CA TYR A 175 -6.93 -0.36 -12.95
C TYR A 175 -7.31 0.00 -11.51
#